data_AF-A0A7V5U350-F1
#
_entry.id   AF-A0A7V5U350-F1
#
_cell.length_a   1.000
_cell.length_b   1.000
_cell.length_c   1.000
_cell.angle_alpha   90.00
_cell.angle_beta   90.00
_cell.angle_gamma   90.00
#
_symmetry.space_group_name_H-M   'P 1'
#
loop_
_entity.id
_entity.type
_entity.pdbx_description
1 polymer ?
#
loop_
_entity_poly.entity_id
_entity_poly.type
_entity_poly.pdbx_seq_one_letter_code
_entity_poly.pdbx_strand_id
1 'polypeptide(L)'
;MIDEQKLAILEKEVKENPKSIFAHHRLAIGYWQAGKLKEAIETFVRLLELDPPNFEARINFGTLLAQMGRLEEAKKQFEIALKAYPSSPEALVNLGLVHFHLGELEEAKKYYQKALEIKPDWPPVLVNLSTVCVEEGNFDEAVQYCQKALEIDPKFSMAYNNLAVAYYQAGNIEEAAEALKKAEELGYPVEESLKKMIQEALHAKS
;
A
#
# COMPACT_ATOMS: atom_id res chain seq x y z
N MET A 1 13.44 8.38 -13.42
CA MET A 1 14.62 7.51 -13.38
C MET A 1 15.78 8.35 -12.89
N ILE A 2 16.50 7.93 -11.85
CA ILE A 2 17.71 8.63 -11.42
C ILE A 2 18.82 8.41 -12.45
N ASP A 3 19.53 9.47 -12.84
CA ASP A 3 20.68 9.37 -13.75
C ASP A 3 21.89 8.76 -13.01
N GLU A 4 22.67 7.93 -13.71
CA GLU A 4 23.93 7.34 -13.25
C GLU A 4 24.90 8.37 -12.66
N GLN A 5 24.94 9.59 -13.19
CA GLN A 5 25.77 10.66 -12.62
C GLN A 5 25.39 10.99 -11.17
N LYS A 6 24.08 10.97 -10.86
CA LYS A 6 23.61 11.25 -9.50
C LYS A 6 23.91 10.09 -8.56
N LEU A 7 23.90 8.84 -9.04
CA LEU A 7 24.36 7.69 -8.24
C LEU A 7 25.85 7.80 -7.91
N ALA A 8 26.69 8.15 -8.87
CA ALA A 8 28.13 8.29 -8.65
C ALA A 8 28.46 9.35 -7.57
N ILE A 9 27.66 10.43 -7.50
CA ILE A 9 27.79 11.44 -6.44
C ILE A 9 27.45 10.85 -5.07
N LEU A 10 26.36 10.08 -4.96
CA LEU A 10 25.95 9.44 -3.70
C LEU A 10 26.96 8.38 -3.25
N GLU A 11 27.51 7.60 -4.17
CA GLU A 11 28.57 6.61 -3.89
C GLU A 11 29.83 7.30 -3.36
N LYS A 12 30.21 8.42 -3.98
CA LYS A 12 31.33 9.24 -3.52
C LYS A 12 31.09 9.79 -2.12
N GLU A 13 29.88 10.27 -1.83
CA GLU A 13 29.51 10.79 -0.51
C GLU A 13 29.65 9.74 0.60
N VAL A 14 29.21 8.51 0.34
CA VAL A 14 29.40 7.37 1.25
C VAL A 14 30.87 6.99 1.38
N LYS A 15 31.65 7.04 0.29
CA LYS A 15 33.09 6.75 0.33
C LYS A 15 33.85 7.77 1.18
N GLU A 16 33.50 9.05 1.09
CA GLU A 16 34.10 10.12 1.88
C GLU A 16 33.63 10.07 3.34
N ASN A 17 32.38 9.64 3.59
CA ASN A 17 31.77 9.60 4.92
C ASN A 17 31.13 8.23 5.21
N PRO A 18 31.92 7.16 5.43
CA PRO A 18 31.41 5.78 5.48
C PRO A 18 30.52 5.45 6.69
N LYS A 19 30.48 6.33 7.70
CA LYS A 19 29.60 6.20 8.88
C LYS A 19 28.39 7.14 8.84
N SER A 20 28.21 7.90 7.76
CA SER A 20 27.07 8.83 7.64
C SER A 20 25.79 8.07 7.33
N ILE A 21 24.88 8.01 8.31
CA ILE A 21 23.53 7.44 8.15
C ILE A 21 22.80 8.11 6.98
N PHE A 22 22.89 9.43 6.90
CA PHE A 22 22.25 10.23 5.86
C PHE A 22 22.78 9.90 4.45
N ALA A 23 24.10 9.74 4.30
CA ALA A 23 24.69 9.39 3.01
C ALA A 23 24.26 7.98 2.56
N HIS A 24 24.31 7.00 3.46
CA HIS A 24 23.83 5.64 3.19
C HIS A 24 22.34 5.63 2.84
N HIS A 25 21.50 6.41 3.53
CA HIS A 25 20.07 6.47 3.26
C HIS A 25 19.78 6.99 1.86
N ARG A 26 20.42 8.11 1.49
CA ARG A 26 20.27 8.69 0.16
C ARG A 26 20.79 7.76 -0.93
N LEU A 27 21.90 7.08 -0.70
CA LEU A 27 22.44 6.10 -1.65
C LEU A 27 21.48 4.89 -1.81
N ALA A 28 20.94 4.36 -0.72
CA ALA A 28 20.00 3.24 -0.75
C ALA A 28 18.73 3.59 -1.54
N ILE A 29 18.15 4.78 -1.29
CA ILE A 29 17.01 5.28 -2.06
C ILE A 29 17.41 5.49 -3.54
N GLY A 30 18.60 6.03 -3.80
CA GLY A 30 19.12 6.18 -5.16
C GLY A 30 19.17 4.86 -5.90
N TYR A 31 19.76 3.82 -5.30
CA TYR A 31 19.81 2.49 -5.89
C TYR A 31 18.42 1.90 -6.12
N TRP A 32 17.50 2.08 -5.17
CA TRP A 32 16.11 1.63 -5.32
C TRP A 32 15.43 2.29 -6.52
N GLN A 33 15.56 3.62 -6.66
CA GLN A 33 15.00 4.38 -7.79
C GLN A 33 15.65 4.03 -9.15
N ALA A 34 16.87 3.49 -9.13
CA ALA A 34 17.57 3.00 -10.31
C ALA A 34 17.24 1.55 -10.67
N GLY A 35 16.42 0.85 -9.86
CA GLY A 35 16.17 -0.58 -10.02
C GLY A 35 17.35 -1.47 -9.61
N LYS A 36 18.40 -0.90 -9.00
CA LYS A 36 19.55 -1.62 -8.44
C LYS A 36 19.20 -2.21 -7.08
N LEU A 37 18.26 -3.15 -7.07
CA LEU A 37 17.59 -3.62 -5.84
C LEU A 37 18.57 -4.29 -4.87
N LYS A 38 19.55 -5.02 -5.39
CA LYS A 38 20.57 -5.70 -4.55
C LYS A 38 21.42 -4.68 -3.81
N GLU A 39 21.92 -3.68 -4.51
CA GLU A 39 22.74 -2.60 -3.94
C GLU A 39 21.93 -1.75 -2.95
N ALA A 40 20.64 -1.52 -3.24
CA ALA A 40 19.74 -0.85 -2.32
C ALA A 40 19.60 -1.63 -0.99
N ILE A 41 19.37 -2.95 -1.06
CA ILE A 41 19.28 -3.82 0.12
C ILE A 41 20.58 -3.78 0.93
N GLU A 42 21.73 -3.98 0.30
CA GLU A 42 23.04 -3.97 0.96
C GLU A 42 23.30 -2.63 1.66
N THR A 43 22.92 -1.52 1.03
CA THR A 43 23.08 -0.18 1.59
C THR A 43 22.11 0.08 2.75
N PHE A 44 20.86 -0.39 2.67
CA PHE A 44 19.92 -0.33 3.80
C PHE A 44 20.38 -1.16 5.00
N VAL A 45 20.89 -2.37 4.76
CA VAL A 45 21.47 -3.22 5.82
C VAL A 45 22.63 -2.47 6.48
N ARG A 46 23.54 -1.88 5.69
CA ARG A 46 24.67 -1.13 6.24
C ARG A 46 24.24 0.09 7.06
N LEU A 47 23.23 0.82 6.60
CA LEU A 47 22.62 1.92 7.36
C LEU A 47 22.12 1.41 8.72
N LEU A 48 21.36 0.31 8.73
CA LEU A 48 20.75 -0.25 9.94
C LEU A 48 21.76 -0.96 10.86
N GLU A 49 22.96 -1.29 10.39
CA GLU A 49 24.08 -1.66 11.26
C GLU A 49 24.64 -0.46 12.03
N LEU A 50 24.63 0.72 11.41
CA LEU A 50 25.14 1.96 12.00
C LEU A 50 24.09 2.62 12.93
N ASP A 51 22.82 2.54 12.58
CA ASP A 51 21.69 3.06 13.37
C ASP A 51 20.50 2.07 13.36
N PRO A 52 20.54 1.02 14.22
CA PRO A 52 19.52 -0.03 14.24
C PRO A 52 18.06 0.42 14.43
N PRO A 53 17.74 1.43 15.26
CA PRO A 53 16.37 1.89 15.44
C PRO A 53 15.90 2.91 14.37
N ASN A 54 16.72 3.22 13.35
CA ASN A 54 16.40 4.25 12.37
C ASN A 54 15.04 3.99 11.68
N PHE A 55 14.05 4.83 12.01
CA PHE A 55 12.67 4.62 11.59
C PHE A 55 12.50 4.75 10.08
N GLU A 56 13.00 5.83 9.48
CA GLU A 56 12.87 6.07 8.05
C GLU A 56 13.53 4.97 7.21
N ALA A 57 14.70 4.48 7.63
CA ALA A 57 15.37 3.39 6.96
C ALA A 57 14.58 2.07 7.08
N ARG A 58 13.99 1.77 8.25
CA ARG A 58 13.14 0.58 8.42
C ARG A 58 11.90 0.65 7.55
N ILE A 59 11.25 1.81 7.45
CA ILE A 59 10.08 2.00 6.58
C ILE A 59 10.46 1.77 5.12
N ASN A 60 11.46 2.50 4.62
CA ASN A 60 11.87 2.38 3.22
C ASN A 60 12.37 0.98 2.87
N PHE A 61 13.16 0.37 3.76
CA PHE A 61 13.67 -0.98 3.55
C PHE A 61 12.54 -2.02 3.57
N GLY A 62 11.60 -1.90 4.51
CA GLY A 62 10.40 -2.74 4.56
C GLY A 62 9.56 -2.62 3.28
N THR A 63 9.35 -1.41 2.78
CA THR A 63 8.59 -1.17 1.54
C THR A 63 9.29 -1.80 0.33
N LEU A 64 10.61 -1.63 0.21
CA LEU A 64 11.40 -2.29 -0.83
C LEU A 64 11.26 -3.82 -0.76
N LEU A 65 11.38 -4.41 0.43
CA LEU A 65 11.22 -5.85 0.64
C LEU A 65 9.82 -6.34 0.26
N ALA A 66 8.77 -5.59 0.62
CA ALA A 66 7.39 -5.91 0.27
C ALA A 66 7.18 -5.88 -1.26
N GLN A 67 7.71 -4.88 -1.96
CA GLN A 67 7.67 -4.82 -3.43
C GLN A 67 8.35 -6.00 -4.11
N MET A 68 9.36 -6.59 -3.46
CA MET A 68 10.04 -7.79 -3.93
C MET A 68 9.34 -9.10 -3.52
N GLY A 69 8.19 -9.05 -2.86
CA GLY A 69 7.48 -10.21 -2.33
C GLY A 69 8.14 -10.84 -1.09
N ARG A 70 9.15 -10.19 -0.50
CA ARG A 70 9.83 -10.64 0.73
C ARG A 70 9.03 -10.21 1.96
N LEU A 71 7.78 -10.66 2.04
CA LEU A 71 6.76 -10.16 2.97
C LEU A 71 7.15 -10.35 4.43
N GLU A 72 7.69 -11.51 4.82
CA GLU A 72 8.12 -11.76 6.21
C GLU A 72 9.27 -10.84 6.65
N GLU A 73 10.19 -10.55 5.75
CA GLU A 73 11.30 -9.64 6.05
C GLU A 73 10.82 -8.19 6.16
N ALA A 74 9.85 -7.81 5.31
CA ALA A 74 9.17 -6.51 5.38
C ALA A 74 8.40 -6.35 6.70
N LYS A 75 7.61 -7.36 7.08
CA LYS A 75 6.89 -7.45 8.37
C LYS A 75 7.83 -7.13 9.53
N LYS A 76 8.97 -7.82 9.59
CA LYS A 76 9.99 -7.61 10.63
C LYS A 76 10.52 -6.16 10.65
N GLN A 77 10.73 -5.52 9.49
CA GLN A 77 11.17 -4.12 9.46
C GLN A 77 10.10 -3.19 10.05
N PHE A 78 8.84 -3.35 9.64
CA PHE A 78 7.74 -2.51 10.10
C PHE A 78 7.43 -2.72 11.58
N GLU A 79 7.54 -3.94 12.10
CA GLU A 79 7.42 -4.21 13.54
C GLU A 79 8.52 -3.52 14.36
N ILE A 80 9.76 -3.52 13.87
CA ILE A 80 10.85 -2.77 14.53
C ILE A 80 10.57 -1.27 14.48
N ALA A 81 10.10 -0.75 13.33
CA ALA A 81 9.72 0.64 13.18
C ALA A 81 8.61 1.04 14.18
N LEU A 82 7.59 0.20 14.36
CA LEU A 82 6.50 0.42 15.31
C LEU A 82 6.94 0.27 16.78
N LYS A 83 7.95 -0.53 17.09
CA LYS A 83 8.53 -0.55 18.44
C LYS A 83 9.17 0.79 18.81
N ALA A 84 9.80 1.46 17.84
CA ALA A 84 10.39 2.78 18.02
C ALA A 84 9.33 3.89 18.01
N TYR A 85 8.34 3.79 17.12
CA TYR A 85 7.26 4.78 16.95
C TYR A 85 5.89 4.10 16.85
N PRO A 86 5.26 3.75 18.00
CA PRO A 86 4.04 2.93 18.04
C PRO A 86 2.82 3.54 17.35
N SER A 87 2.79 4.86 17.23
CA SER A 87 1.67 5.62 16.66
C SER A 87 1.97 6.16 15.27
N SER A 88 2.89 5.55 14.52
CA SER A 88 3.14 5.95 13.13
C SER A 88 2.06 5.38 12.20
N PRO A 89 1.21 6.22 11.57
CA PRO A 89 0.16 5.73 10.68
C PRO A 89 0.73 5.04 9.44
N GLU A 90 1.87 5.53 8.92
CA GLU A 90 2.55 4.94 7.77
C GLU A 90 3.03 3.51 8.08
N ALA A 91 3.67 3.31 9.23
CA ALA A 91 4.15 1.99 9.63
C ALA A 91 2.99 1.00 9.87
N LEU A 92 1.88 1.48 10.45
CA LEU A 92 0.66 0.68 10.65
C LEU A 92 0.04 0.26 9.31
N VAL A 93 -0.10 1.18 8.36
CA VAL A 93 -0.65 0.87 7.02
C VAL A 93 0.25 -0.11 6.27
N ASN A 94 1.56 0.11 6.28
CA ASN A 94 2.49 -0.79 5.62
C ASN A 94 2.49 -2.20 6.24
N LEU A 95 2.39 -2.30 7.56
CA LEU A 95 2.26 -3.59 8.24
C LEU A 95 0.92 -4.26 7.91
N GLY A 96 -0.18 -3.50 7.90
CA GLY A 96 -1.49 -3.99 7.48
C GLY A 96 -1.49 -4.53 6.05
N LEU A 97 -0.79 -3.86 5.13
CA LEU A 97 -0.63 -4.30 3.75
C LEU A 97 0.15 -5.61 3.65
N VAL A 98 1.22 -5.75 4.43
CA VAL A 98 1.98 -7.01 4.48
C VAL A 98 1.14 -8.15 5.03
N HIS A 99 0.39 -7.94 6.12
CA HIS A 99 -0.54 -8.93 6.67
C HIS A 99 -1.61 -9.34 5.64
N PHE A 100 -2.18 -8.39 4.91
CA PHE A 100 -3.14 -8.67 3.85
C PHE A 100 -2.55 -9.60 2.77
N HIS A 101 -1.34 -9.30 2.29
CA HIS A 101 -0.67 -10.14 1.28
C HIS A 101 -0.21 -11.51 1.82
N LEU A 102 -0.07 -11.66 3.13
CA LEU A 102 0.17 -12.95 3.79
C LEU A 102 -1.13 -13.75 4.02
N GLY A 103 -2.31 -13.18 3.74
CA GLY A 103 -3.61 -13.79 4.02
C GLY A 103 -4.05 -13.66 5.48
N GLU A 104 -3.34 -12.86 6.28
CA GLU A 104 -3.63 -12.59 7.70
C GLU A 104 -4.64 -11.42 7.79
N LEU A 105 -5.89 -11.67 7.36
CA LEU A 105 -6.91 -10.64 7.16
C LEU A 105 -7.30 -9.89 8.44
N GLU A 106 -7.46 -10.60 9.56
CA GLU A 106 -7.81 -10.00 10.87
C GLU A 106 -6.74 -9.01 11.35
N GLU A 107 -5.47 -9.38 11.21
CA GLU A 107 -4.33 -8.54 11.52
C GLU A 107 -4.26 -7.34 10.60
N ALA A 108 -4.49 -7.53 9.30
CA ALA A 108 -4.56 -6.43 8.34
C ALA A 108 -5.63 -5.40 8.74
N LYS A 109 -6.85 -5.86 9.02
CA LYS A 109 -7.99 -5.05 9.47
C LYS A 109 -7.63 -4.26 10.73
N LYS A 110 -7.08 -4.94 11.73
CA LYS A 110 -6.64 -4.35 13.01
C LYS A 110 -5.62 -3.22 12.81
N TYR A 111 -4.60 -3.42 11.96
CA TYR A 111 -3.59 -2.40 11.74
C TYR A 111 -4.12 -1.20 10.95
N TYR A 112 -4.98 -1.43 9.96
CA TYR A 112 -5.65 -0.34 9.24
C TYR A 112 -6.59 0.47 10.15
N GLN A 113 -7.37 -0.19 11.00
CA GLN A 113 -8.23 0.49 11.98
C GLN A 113 -7.41 1.37 12.93
N LYS A 114 -6.29 0.86 13.47
CA LYS A 114 -5.36 1.67 14.28
C LYS A 114 -4.81 2.88 13.52
N ALA A 115 -4.50 2.73 12.23
CA ALA A 115 -4.04 3.86 11.42
C ALA A 115 -5.15 4.93 11.29
N LEU A 116 -6.41 4.51 11.15
CA LEU A 116 -7.57 5.40 11.10
C LEU A 116 -7.94 6.03 12.45
N GLU A 117 -7.65 5.37 13.58
CA GLU A 117 -7.77 6.00 14.91
C GLU A 117 -6.86 7.24 15.03
N ILE A 118 -5.70 7.21 14.38
CA ILE A 118 -4.74 8.33 14.38
C ILE A 118 -5.05 9.34 13.26
N LYS A 119 -5.43 8.85 12.07
CA LYS A 119 -5.80 9.67 10.92
C LYS A 119 -7.14 9.19 10.34
N PRO A 120 -8.28 9.72 10.82
CA PRO A 120 -9.60 9.25 10.41
C PRO A 120 -9.94 9.47 8.94
N ASP A 121 -9.37 10.53 8.34
CA ASP A 121 -9.67 10.94 6.97
C ASP A 121 -8.56 10.49 6.01
N TRP A 122 -8.51 9.20 5.73
CA TRP A 122 -7.48 8.61 4.86
C TRP A 122 -8.07 7.62 3.84
N PRO A 123 -8.54 8.13 2.67
CA PRO A 123 -9.26 7.32 1.68
C PRO A 123 -8.53 6.03 1.23
N PRO A 124 -7.20 6.04 0.95
CA PRO A 124 -6.48 4.80 0.64
C PRO A 124 -6.59 3.71 1.72
N VAL A 125 -6.62 4.06 3.00
CA VAL A 125 -6.72 3.07 4.09
C VAL A 125 -8.14 2.53 4.22
N LEU A 126 -9.16 3.37 4.00
CA LEU A 126 -10.54 2.95 3.91
C LEU A 126 -10.76 1.98 2.73
N VAL A 127 -10.14 2.26 1.59
CA VAL A 127 -10.16 1.35 0.44
C VAL A 127 -9.46 0.03 0.77
N ASN A 128 -8.31 0.04 1.47
CA ASN A 128 -7.68 -1.20 1.92
C ASN A 128 -8.59 -2.01 2.87
N LEU A 129 -9.31 -1.36 3.78
CA LEU A 129 -10.31 -2.02 4.63
C LEU A 129 -11.47 -2.61 3.81
N SER A 130 -11.96 -1.88 2.79
CA SER A 130 -13.00 -2.42 1.90
C SER A 130 -12.54 -3.71 1.21
N THR A 131 -11.27 -3.77 0.78
CA THR A 131 -10.70 -4.97 0.17
C THR A 131 -10.64 -6.12 1.16
N VAL A 132 -10.19 -5.87 2.41
CA VAL A 132 -10.22 -6.90 3.47
C VAL A 132 -11.65 -7.42 3.68
N CYS A 133 -12.64 -6.53 3.78
CA CYS A 133 -14.03 -6.92 3.95
C CYS A 133 -14.58 -7.73 2.76
N VAL A 134 -14.18 -7.43 1.52
CA VAL A 134 -14.55 -8.25 0.35
C VAL A 134 -13.97 -9.66 0.47
N GLU A 135 -12.70 -9.80 0.84
CA GLU A 135 -12.05 -11.11 1.03
C GLU A 135 -12.70 -11.91 2.19
N GLU A 136 -13.18 -11.23 3.23
CA GLU A 136 -13.93 -11.85 4.33
C GLU A 136 -15.38 -12.22 3.96
N GLY A 137 -15.90 -11.77 2.81
CA GLY A 137 -17.30 -11.91 2.42
C GLY A 137 -18.26 -10.89 3.06
N ASN A 138 -17.72 -9.89 3.76
CA ASN A 138 -18.44 -8.83 4.45
C ASN A 138 -18.76 -7.64 3.51
N PHE A 139 -19.57 -7.89 2.47
CA PHE A 139 -19.76 -6.93 1.38
C PHE A 139 -20.43 -5.61 1.80
N ASP A 140 -21.37 -5.64 2.74
CA ASP A 140 -22.00 -4.41 3.26
C ASP A 140 -20.98 -3.50 3.96
N GLU A 141 -20.06 -4.07 4.74
CA GLU A 141 -18.99 -3.30 5.40
C GLU A 141 -18.02 -2.74 4.35
N ALA A 142 -17.71 -3.51 3.30
CA ALA A 142 -16.89 -3.05 2.20
C ALA A 142 -17.49 -1.82 1.49
N VAL A 143 -18.80 -1.85 1.21
CA VAL A 143 -19.55 -0.72 0.64
C VAL A 143 -19.44 0.51 1.55
N GLN A 144 -19.64 0.35 2.86
CA GLN A 144 -19.54 1.46 3.82
C GLN A 144 -18.16 2.12 3.83
N TYR A 145 -17.08 1.33 3.81
CA TYR A 145 -15.73 1.89 3.76
C TYR A 145 -15.44 2.62 2.44
N CYS A 146 -15.88 2.07 1.30
CA CYS A 146 -15.78 2.75 0.02
C CYS A 146 -16.57 4.06 -0.02
N GLN A 147 -17.80 4.07 0.48
CA GLN A 147 -18.63 5.27 0.55
C GLN A 147 -17.97 6.35 1.43
N LYS A 148 -17.46 5.98 2.60
CA LYS A 148 -16.71 6.92 3.46
C LYS A 148 -15.46 7.46 2.77
N ALA A 149 -14.73 6.64 2.01
CA ALA A 149 -13.59 7.10 1.23
C ALA A 149 -14.01 8.15 0.18
N LEU A 150 -15.17 7.96 -0.45
CA LEU A 150 -15.74 8.86 -1.46
C LEU A 150 -16.38 10.12 -0.86
N GLU A 151 -16.86 10.08 0.38
CA GLU A 151 -17.27 11.28 1.12
C GLU A 151 -16.09 12.23 1.35
N ILE A 152 -14.91 11.67 1.64
CA ILE A 152 -13.67 12.44 1.86
C ILE A 152 -13.06 12.89 0.53
N ASP A 153 -12.96 11.99 -0.45
CA ASP A 153 -12.46 12.28 -1.80
C ASP A 153 -13.41 11.75 -2.88
N PRO A 154 -14.36 12.59 -3.35
CA PRO A 154 -15.33 12.22 -4.38
C PRO A 154 -14.72 11.90 -5.75
N LYS A 155 -13.42 12.14 -5.96
CA LYS A 155 -12.72 11.82 -7.21
C LYS A 155 -11.80 10.63 -7.07
N PHE A 156 -11.85 9.90 -5.94
CA PHE A 156 -10.99 8.76 -5.72
C PHE A 156 -11.43 7.55 -6.55
N SER A 157 -10.90 7.46 -7.77
CA SER A 157 -11.32 6.50 -8.78
C SER A 157 -11.17 5.03 -8.36
N MET A 158 -10.16 4.73 -7.53
CA MET A 158 -9.95 3.40 -6.94
C MET A 158 -11.10 3.00 -5.98
N ALA A 159 -11.64 3.95 -5.20
CA ALA A 159 -12.76 3.65 -4.31
C ALA A 159 -14.02 3.29 -5.09
N TYR A 160 -14.27 3.93 -6.25
CA TYR A 160 -15.38 3.54 -7.13
C TYR A 160 -15.20 2.13 -7.71
N ASN A 161 -13.98 1.75 -8.10
CA ASN A 161 -13.72 0.38 -8.57
C ASN A 161 -13.99 -0.66 -7.45
N ASN A 162 -13.48 -0.41 -6.24
CA ASN A 162 -13.70 -1.32 -5.12
C ASN A 162 -15.18 -1.36 -4.68
N LEU A 163 -15.88 -0.23 -4.79
CA LEU A 163 -17.33 -0.17 -4.58
C LEU A 163 -18.09 -1.02 -5.61
N ALA A 164 -17.68 -0.99 -6.87
CA ALA A 164 -18.25 -1.84 -7.91
C ALA A 164 -18.05 -3.33 -7.62
N VAL A 165 -16.86 -3.72 -7.18
CA VAL A 165 -16.56 -5.10 -6.74
C VAL A 165 -17.45 -5.50 -5.57
N ALA A 166 -17.55 -4.66 -4.53
CA ALA A 166 -18.36 -4.94 -3.35
C ALA A 166 -19.85 -5.08 -3.70
N TYR A 167 -20.39 -4.17 -4.53
CA TYR A 167 -21.79 -4.26 -5.00
C TYR A 167 -22.05 -5.50 -5.84
N TYR A 168 -21.14 -5.85 -6.75
CA TYR A 168 -21.28 -7.05 -7.57
C TYR A 168 -21.34 -8.30 -6.69
N GLN A 169 -20.44 -8.43 -5.71
CA GLN A 169 -20.43 -9.56 -4.76
C GLN A 169 -21.67 -9.59 -3.85
N ALA A 170 -22.23 -8.42 -3.52
CA ALA A 170 -23.49 -8.31 -2.79
C ALA A 170 -24.75 -8.60 -3.64
N GLY A 171 -24.61 -8.77 -4.96
CA GLY A 171 -25.75 -8.98 -5.88
C GLY A 171 -26.46 -7.69 -6.34
N ASN A 172 -25.93 -6.53 -5.96
CA ASN A 172 -26.41 -5.19 -6.33
C ASN A 172 -25.81 -4.79 -7.69
N ILE A 173 -26.23 -5.49 -8.73
CA ILE A 173 -25.60 -5.45 -10.06
C ILE A 173 -25.73 -4.07 -10.71
N GLU A 174 -26.85 -3.41 -10.51
CA GLU A 174 -27.15 -2.08 -11.06
C GLU A 174 -26.20 -1.02 -10.46
N GLU A 175 -26.05 -1.02 -9.13
CA GLU A 175 -25.12 -0.16 -8.41
C GLU A 175 -23.66 -0.47 -8.75
N ALA A 176 -23.34 -1.75 -8.95
CA ALA A 176 -22.01 -2.17 -9.40
C ALA A 176 -21.66 -1.56 -10.77
N ALA A 177 -22.60 -1.58 -11.72
CA ALA A 177 -22.41 -1.01 -13.05
C ALA A 177 -22.23 0.52 -13.00
N GLU A 178 -23.00 1.22 -12.16
CA GLU A 178 -22.86 2.67 -11.98
C GLU A 178 -21.50 3.04 -11.37
N ALA A 179 -21.09 2.35 -10.30
CA ALA A 179 -19.80 2.57 -9.66
C ALA A 179 -18.64 2.28 -10.62
N LEU A 180 -18.71 1.19 -11.40
CA LEU A 180 -17.69 0.83 -12.37
C LEU A 180 -17.53 1.88 -13.47
N LYS A 181 -18.65 2.34 -14.02
CA LYS A 181 -18.67 3.44 -15.00
C LYS A 181 -18.02 4.69 -14.42
N LYS A 182 -18.29 4.99 -13.14
CA LYS A 182 -17.69 6.16 -12.50
C LYS A 182 -16.18 6.04 -12.32
N ALA A 183 -15.69 4.85 -12.02
CA ALA A 183 -14.25 4.56 -11.97
C ALA A 183 -13.60 4.81 -13.35
N GLU A 184 -14.20 4.32 -14.44
CA GLU A 184 -13.73 4.53 -15.82
C GLU A 184 -13.72 6.03 -16.21
N GLU A 185 -14.79 6.76 -15.90
CA GLU A 185 -14.89 8.21 -16.15
C GLU A 185 -13.77 9.01 -15.47
N LEU A 186 -13.32 8.54 -14.30
CA LEU A 186 -12.22 9.13 -13.53
C LEU A 186 -10.84 8.56 -13.92
N GLY A 187 -10.77 7.74 -14.97
CA GLY A 187 -9.53 7.22 -15.54
C GLY A 187 -8.94 6.01 -14.79
N TYR A 188 -9.72 5.32 -13.96
CA TYR A 188 -9.27 4.07 -13.36
C TYR A 188 -9.20 2.95 -14.42
N PRO A 189 -8.10 2.19 -14.49
CA PRO A 189 -8.00 1.04 -15.38
C PRO A 189 -8.85 -0.13 -14.83
N VAL A 190 -10.11 -0.17 -15.24
CA VAL A 190 -11.03 -1.25 -14.86
C VAL A 190 -10.65 -2.56 -15.56
N GLU A 191 -10.76 -3.68 -14.82
CA GLU A 191 -10.58 -5.00 -15.40
C GLU A 191 -11.74 -5.37 -16.34
N GLU A 192 -11.41 -5.77 -17.56
CA GLU A 192 -12.40 -6.18 -18.57
C GLU A 192 -13.23 -7.40 -18.13
N SER A 193 -12.63 -8.28 -17.31
CA SER A 193 -13.30 -9.42 -16.68
C SER A 193 -14.47 -8.97 -15.80
N LEU A 194 -14.23 -8.01 -14.88
CA LEU A 194 -15.25 -7.46 -14.00
C LEU A 194 -16.38 -6.79 -14.78
N LYS A 195 -16.01 -5.99 -15.79
CA LYS A 195 -16.96 -5.33 -16.67
C LYS A 195 -17.90 -6.31 -17.37
N LYS A 196 -17.33 -7.38 -17.93
CA LYS A 196 -18.10 -8.43 -18.60
C LYS A 196 -19.03 -9.16 -17.63
N MET A 197 -18.55 -9.51 -16.44
CA MET A 197 -19.37 -10.18 -15.41
C MET A 197 -20.59 -9.34 -15.01
N ILE A 198 -20.40 -8.04 -14.79
CA ILE A 198 -21.50 -7.12 -14.46
C ILE A 198 -22.50 -7.02 -15.62
N GLN A 199 -22.02 -6.92 -16.87
CA GLN A 199 -22.91 -6.85 -18.04
C GLN A 199 -23.75 -8.11 -18.22
N GLU A 200 -23.15 -9.29 -18.09
CA GLU A 200 -23.86 -10.57 -18.18
C GLU A 200 -24.92 -10.69 -17.08
N ALA A 201 -24.59 -10.27 -15.86
CA ALA A 201 -25.53 -10.28 -14.74
C ALA A 201 -26.72 -9.32 -14.93
N LEU A 202 -26.51 -8.16 -15.56
CA LEU A 202 -27.61 -7.23 -15.92
C LEU A 202 -28.57 -7.87 -16.93
N HIS A 203 -28.02 -8.52 -17.97
CA HIS A 203 -28.83 -9.18 -18.98
C HIS A 203 -29.63 -10.36 -18.42
N ALA A 204 -29.09 -11.08 -17.43
CA ALA A 204 -29.79 -12.20 -16.79
C ALA A 204 -30.98 -11.77 -15.91
N LYS A 205 -31.02 -10.51 -15.45
CA LYS A 205 -32.14 -9.93 -14.68
C LYS A 205 -33.25 -9.31 -15.55
N SER A 206 -33.01 -9.18 -16.86
CA SER A 206 -33.91 -8.54 -17.86
C SER A 206 -34.93 -9.52 -18.43
#